data_AF-A0A7W8K293-F1
#
_entry.id   AF-A0A7W8K293-F1
#
_cell.length_a   1.000
_cell.length_b   1.000
_cell.length_c   1.000
_cell.angle_alpha   90.00
_cell.angle_beta   90.00
_cell.angle_gamma   90.00
#
_symmetry.space_group_name_H-M   'P 1'
#
loop_
_entity.id
_entity.type
_entity.pdbx_description
1 polymer ?
#
loop_
_entity_poly.entity_id
_entity_poly.type
_entity_poly.pdbx_seq_one_letter_code
_entity_poly.pdbx_strand_id
1 'polypeptide(L)'
;MSFLKATLILSLSAVSAVAFSQGIAFTAVNQTVSNVGAQGNSYYYFRVSDNLEAQCLYSSIYISTDKKALYGQVLAAKLSGKRLSRIDYRLTNGPNSECVADIIEIE
;
A
#
# COMPACT_ATOMS: atom_id res chain seq x y z
N MET A 1 27.08 -64.97 -2.17
CA MET A 1 27.26 -63.54 -1.81
C MET A 1 26.77 -62.72 -3.01
N SER A 2 25.58 -62.12 -2.91
CA SER A 2 25.10 -61.18 -3.93
C SER A 2 24.51 -59.97 -3.21
N PHE A 3 25.26 -58.88 -3.26
CA PHE A 3 24.84 -57.55 -2.86
C PHE A 3 24.04 -56.95 -4.02
N LEU A 4 22.70 -56.89 -3.92
CA LEU A 4 21.92 -56.03 -4.79
C LEU A 4 21.28 -54.92 -3.95
N LYS A 5 21.80 -53.72 -4.21
CA LYS A 5 21.58 -52.48 -3.48
C LYS A 5 20.14 -52.00 -3.63
N ALA A 6 19.52 -51.67 -2.50
CA ALA A 6 18.27 -50.94 -2.44
C ALA A 6 18.44 -49.55 -3.07
N THR A 7 17.63 -49.23 -4.07
CA THR A 7 17.56 -47.87 -4.65
C THR A 7 16.19 -47.31 -4.27
N LEU A 8 16.16 -46.50 -3.22
CA LEU A 8 14.95 -45.86 -2.72
C LEU A 8 14.84 -44.50 -3.41
N ILE A 9 13.96 -44.42 -4.41
CA ILE A 9 13.68 -43.19 -5.15
C ILE A 9 12.79 -42.31 -4.26
N LEU A 10 13.38 -41.32 -3.60
CA LEU A 10 12.65 -40.27 -2.89
C LEU A 10 12.12 -39.27 -3.92
N SER A 11 10.85 -39.38 -4.29
CA SER A 11 10.14 -38.35 -5.05
C SER A 11 9.84 -37.16 -4.15
N LEU A 12 10.68 -36.12 -4.26
CA LEU A 12 10.49 -34.86 -3.54
C LEU A 12 9.43 -34.03 -4.27
N SER A 13 8.16 -34.20 -3.92
CA SER A 13 7.06 -33.36 -4.38
C SER A 13 7.22 -31.96 -3.79
N ALA A 14 7.82 -31.02 -4.53
CA ALA A 14 7.91 -29.62 -4.15
C ALA A 14 6.50 -29.01 -4.15
N VAL A 15 5.87 -28.93 -2.98
CA VAL A 15 4.66 -28.14 -2.78
C VAL A 15 5.09 -26.68 -2.81
N SER A 16 5.02 -26.05 -3.98
CA SER A 16 5.20 -24.60 -4.12
C SER A 16 4.06 -23.90 -3.39
N ALA A 17 4.31 -23.49 -2.14
CA ALA A 17 3.42 -22.63 -1.39
C ALA A 17 3.36 -21.27 -2.09
N VAL A 18 2.16 -20.89 -2.54
CA VAL A 18 1.89 -19.54 -3.04
C VAL A 18 2.04 -18.55 -1.87
N ALA A 19 3.12 -17.77 -1.87
CA ALA A 19 3.30 -16.68 -0.94
C ALA A 19 2.39 -15.51 -1.36
N PHE A 20 1.24 -15.38 -0.70
CA PHE A 20 0.41 -14.19 -0.87
C PHE A 20 1.09 -13.02 -0.13
N SER A 21 1.59 -12.04 -0.88
CA SER A 21 2.00 -10.75 -0.30
C SER A 21 0.73 -10.08 0.27
N GLN A 22 0.55 -10.17 1.59
CA GLN A 22 -0.51 -9.45 2.27
C GLN A 22 -0.03 -8.02 2.50
N GLY A 23 -0.68 -7.05 1.87
CA GLY A 23 -0.40 -5.65 2.13
C GLY A 23 -0.66 -5.33 3.60
N ILE A 24 0.26 -4.60 4.25
CA ILE A 24 0.13 -4.21 5.65
C ILE A 24 -0.74 -2.95 5.69
N ALA A 25 -1.83 -2.98 6.45
CA ALA A 25 -2.74 -1.85 6.61
C ALA A 25 -2.31 -0.94 7.77
N PHE A 26 -2.54 0.36 7.59
CA PHE A 26 -2.21 1.42 8.54
C PHE A 26 -3.38 2.41 8.59
N THR A 27 -3.52 3.08 9.72
CA THR A 27 -4.45 4.19 9.90
C THR A 27 -3.67 5.41 10.38
N ALA A 28 -3.81 6.52 9.68
CA ALA A 28 -3.31 7.82 10.12
C ALA A 28 -4.51 8.75 10.41
N VAL A 29 -4.43 9.47 11.52
CA VAL A 29 -5.49 10.41 11.95
C VAL A 29 -4.96 11.83 12.00
N ASN A 30 -5.87 12.79 11.85
CA ASN A 30 -5.60 14.22 11.94
C ASN A 30 -4.39 14.64 11.09
N GLN A 31 -4.43 14.40 9.78
CA GLN A 31 -3.30 14.65 8.88
C GLN A 31 -3.48 15.91 8.04
N THR A 32 -2.44 16.71 7.88
CA THR A 32 -2.47 17.90 7.01
C THR A 32 -1.93 17.58 5.63
N VAL A 33 -2.73 17.79 4.58
CA VAL A 33 -2.30 17.56 3.19
C VAL A 33 -1.28 18.63 2.76
N SER A 34 -0.03 18.23 2.58
CA SER A 34 1.05 19.12 2.13
C SER A 34 1.03 19.33 0.63
N ASN A 35 0.79 18.28 -0.16
CA ASN A 35 0.78 18.36 -1.62
C ASN A 35 -0.16 17.34 -2.25
N VAL A 36 -0.63 17.65 -3.47
CA VAL A 36 -1.46 16.77 -4.29
C VAL A 36 -0.93 16.76 -5.71
N GLY A 37 -1.06 15.64 -6.40
CA GLY A 37 -0.65 15.51 -7.79
C GLY A 37 -1.33 14.35 -8.50
N ALA A 38 -1.07 14.27 -9.80
CA ALA A 38 -1.49 13.17 -10.65
C ALA A 38 -0.27 12.63 -11.39
N GLN A 39 -0.17 11.31 -11.51
CA GLN A 39 0.91 10.63 -12.21
C GLN A 39 0.30 9.78 -13.34
N GLY A 40 0.39 10.32 -14.56
CA GLY A 40 -0.14 9.67 -15.75
C GLY A 40 -1.66 9.44 -15.66
N ASN A 41 -2.11 8.34 -16.27
CA ASN A 41 -3.52 7.97 -16.35
C ASN A 41 -3.94 6.91 -15.31
N SER A 42 -3.07 6.58 -14.35
CA SER A 42 -3.26 5.42 -13.46
C SER A 42 -3.42 5.81 -11.99
N TYR A 43 -2.78 6.88 -11.54
CA TYR A 43 -2.79 7.25 -10.13
C TYR A 43 -2.87 8.76 -9.92
N TYR A 44 -3.66 9.14 -8.92
CA TYR A 44 -3.44 10.37 -8.17
C TYR A 44 -2.53 10.07 -6.98
N TYR A 45 -1.89 11.10 -6.43
CA TYR A 45 -1.12 10.96 -5.20
C TYR A 45 -1.22 12.21 -4.35
N PHE A 46 -0.96 12.04 -3.06
CA PHE A 46 -0.84 13.14 -2.12
C PHE A 46 0.22 12.85 -1.08
N ARG A 47 0.67 13.93 -0.43
CA ARG A 47 1.59 13.89 0.70
C ARG A 47 0.93 14.57 1.89
N VAL A 48 1.28 14.09 3.07
CA VAL A 48 0.91 14.72 4.35
C VAL A 48 2.13 15.44 4.92
N SER A 49 1.89 16.39 5.82
CA SER A 49 2.96 17.11 6.53
C SER A 49 3.43 16.35 7.77
N ASP A 50 2.51 15.61 8.39
CA ASP A 50 2.78 14.80 9.57
C ASP A 50 3.40 13.45 9.16
N ASN A 51 4.13 12.80 10.08
CA ASN A 51 4.78 11.53 9.78
C ASN A 51 3.75 10.40 9.65
N LEU A 52 3.90 9.58 8.59
CA LEU A 52 3.18 8.31 8.46
C LEU A 52 3.93 7.20 9.19
N GLU A 53 3.20 6.27 9.78
CA GLU A 53 3.79 5.07 10.39
C GLU A 53 4.44 4.16 9.33
N ALA A 54 3.85 4.06 8.13
CA ALA A 54 4.42 3.27 7.05
C ALA A 54 5.53 4.04 6.30
N GLN A 55 6.56 3.31 5.89
CA GLN A 55 7.61 3.82 5.01
C GLN A 55 7.13 3.81 3.55
N CYS A 56 6.36 4.83 3.16
CA CYS A 56 5.83 4.96 1.80
C CYS A 56 6.89 5.46 0.81
N LEU A 57 6.89 4.90 -0.40
CA LEU A 57 7.72 5.38 -1.51
C LEU A 57 7.46 6.87 -1.77
N TYR A 58 8.52 7.67 -1.78
CA TYR A 58 8.49 9.13 -1.91
C TYR A 58 7.59 9.85 -0.88
N SER A 59 7.36 9.23 0.28
CA SER A 59 6.44 9.73 1.32
C SER A 59 5.06 10.07 0.77
N SER A 60 4.61 9.34 -0.25
CA SER A 60 3.39 9.61 -0.99
C SER A 60 2.37 8.49 -0.81
N ILE A 61 1.10 8.87 -0.68
CA ILE A 61 -0.04 7.96 -0.67
C ILE A 61 -0.72 8.07 -2.03
N TYR A 62 -0.90 6.93 -2.70
CA TYR A 62 -1.47 6.82 -4.03
C TYR A 62 -2.95 6.49 -3.96
N ILE A 63 -3.71 7.06 -4.89
CA ILE A 63 -5.14 6.82 -5.09
C ILE A 63 -5.31 6.39 -6.54
N SER A 64 -5.77 5.16 -6.75
CA SER A 64 -6.05 4.66 -8.09
C SER A 64 -7.15 5.50 -8.77
N THR A 65 -7.07 5.69 -10.07
CA THR A 65 -7.96 6.60 -10.82
C THR A 65 -9.43 6.20 -10.81
N ASP A 66 -9.75 4.92 -10.56
CA ASP A 66 -11.11 4.42 -10.33
C ASP A 66 -11.71 4.96 -9.01
N LYS A 67 -10.87 5.29 -8.02
CA LYS A 67 -11.28 5.90 -6.74
C LYS A 67 -11.19 7.43 -6.74
N LYS A 68 -11.48 8.09 -7.88
CA LYS A 68 -11.39 9.56 -8.04
C LYS A 68 -12.12 10.38 -6.96
N ALA A 69 -13.18 9.83 -6.35
CA ALA A 69 -13.91 10.50 -5.27
C ALA A 69 -13.03 10.73 -4.03
N LEU A 70 -12.16 9.76 -3.68
CA LEU A 70 -11.18 9.91 -2.59
C LEU A 70 -10.20 11.03 -2.89
N TYR A 71 -9.73 11.13 -4.14
CA TYR A 71 -8.85 12.23 -4.54
C TYR A 71 -9.55 13.60 -4.43
N GLY A 72 -10.83 13.67 -4.82
CA GLY A 72 -11.64 14.87 -4.63
C GLY A 72 -11.73 15.32 -3.18
N GLN A 73 -11.83 14.37 -2.24
CA GLN A 73 -11.82 14.68 -0.81
C GLN A 73 -10.47 15.25 -0.34
N VAL A 74 -9.36 14.64 -0.74
CA VAL A 74 -8.02 15.15 -0.42
C VAL A 74 -7.81 16.55 -0.97
N LEU A 75 -8.22 16.78 -2.22
CA LEU A 75 -8.13 18.09 -2.86
C LEU A 75 -8.98 19.12 -2.12
N ALA A 76 -10.21 18.78 -1.75
CA ALA A 76 -11.10 19.64 -0.98
C ALA A 76 -10.49 19.99 0.40
N ALA A 77 -9.92 19.02 1.10
CA ALA A 77 -9.26 19.24 2.38
C ALA A 77 -8.09 20.24 2.24
N LYS A 78 -7.21 20.02 1.24
CA LYS A 78 -6.09 20.93 0.94
C LYS A 78 -6.55 22.35 0.61
N LEU A 79 -7.55 22.49 -0.26
CA LEU A 79 -8.05 23.81 -0.71
C LEU A 79 -8.78 24.58 0.41
N SER A 80 -9.42 23.86 1.33
CA SER A 80 -10.14 24.45 2.46
C SER A 80 -9.27 24.63 3.71
N GLY A 81 -8.01 24.21 3.69
CA GLY A 81 -7.13 24.23 4.86
C GLY A 81 -7.58 23.28 5.98
N LYS A 82 -8.46 22.31 5.68
CA LYS A 82 -8.93 21.29 6.62
C LYS A 82 -7.95 20.12 6.73
N ARG A 83 -8.01 19.40 7.84
CA ARG A 83 -7.26 18.16 8.01
C ARG A 83 -8.06 16.97 7.48
N LEU A 84 -7.35 15.89 7.16
CA LEU A 84 -7.95 14.58 6.99
C LEU A 84 -8.12 13.97 8.38
N SER A 85 -9.36 13.74 8.79
CA SER A 85 -9.67 13.15 10.09
C SER A 85 -9.19 11.70 10.17
N ARG A 86 -9.25 10.97 9.04
CA ARG A 86 -8.79 9.60 8.90
C ARG A 86 -8.26 9.30 7.51
N ILE A 87 -7.18 8.52 7.46
CA ILE A 87 -6.65 7.89 6.27
C ILE A 87 -6.39 6.42 6.60
N ASP A 88 -7.10 5.51 5.94
CA ASP A 88 -6.72 4.10 5.93
C ASP A 88 -5.98 3.82 4.62
N TYR A 89 -4.80 3.22 4.74
CA TYR A 89 -3.93 2.96 3.62
C TYR A 89 -3.12 1.70 3.85
N ARG A 90 -2.63 1.11 2.76
CA ARG A 90 -1.89 -0.15 2.79
C ARG A 90 -0.56 -0.05 2.06
N LEU A 91 0.46 -0.65 2.65
CA LEU A 91 1.78 -0.80 2.06
C LEU A 91 1.79 -2.08 1.20
N THR A 92 2.11 -1.95 -0.09
CA THR A 92 1.88 -3.02 -1.07
C THR A 92 2.95 -4.10 -1.09
N ASN A 93 4.22 -3.73 -0.94
CA ASN A 93 5.37 -4.64 -1.10
C ASN A 93 6.47 -4.37 -0.06
N GLY A 94 6.09 -4.10 1.20
CA GLY A 94 7.04 -3.87 2.29
C GLY A 94 7.65 -2.45 2.33
N PRO A 95 8.68 -2.20 3.15
CA PRO A 95 9.22 -0.86 3.37
C PRO A 95 9.69 -0.17 2.08
N ASN A 96 9.47 1.14 1.97
CA ASN A 96 9.75 1.96 0.78
C ASN A 96 8.97 1.53 -0.48
N SER A 97 7.85 0.83 -0.33
CA SER A 97 6.93 0.50 -1.42
C SER A 97 5.76 1.47 -1.50
N GLU A 98 4.93 1.32 -2.53
CA GLU A 98 3.74 2.14 -2.71
C GLU A 98 2.75 1.95 -1.55
N CYS A 99 2.29 3.08 -1.02
CA CYS A 99 1.17 3.15 -0.09
C CYS A 99 -0.10 3.50 -0.86
N VAL A 100 -1.15 2.69 -0.77
CA VAL A 100 -2.40 2.92 -1.48
C VAL A 100 -3.50 3.24 -0.48
N ALA A 101 -4.27 4.32 -0.73
CA ALA A 101 -5.39 4.68 0.11
C ALA A 101 -6.63 3.81 -0.15
N ASP A 102 -7.29 3.45 0.93
CA ASP A 102 -8.56 2.73 0.93
C ASP A 102 -9.70 3.58 1.45
N ILE A 103 -9.49 4.37 2.51
CA ILE A 103 -10.48 5.28 3.09
C ILE A 103 -9.83 6.65 3.35
N ILE A 104 -10.57 7.72 3.06
CA ILE A 104 -10.22 9.09 3.37
C ILE A 104 -11.45 9.79 3.94
N GLU A 105 -11.29 10.47 5.06
CA GLU A 105 -12.32 11.27 5.70
C GLU A 105 -11.78 12.67 5.96
N ILE A 106 -12.62 13.69 5.75
CA ILE A 106 -12.31 15.10 6.00
C ILE A 106 -13.08 15.55 7.24
N GLU A 107 -12.51 16.47 8.01
CA GLU A 107 -13.20 17.24 9.05
C GLU A 107 -14.32 18.15 8.51
#